data_AF-A0A2V6CK55-F1
#
_entry.id   AF-A0A2V6CK55-F1
#
_cell.length_a   1.000
_cell.length_b   1.000
_cell.length_c   1.000
_cell.angle_alpha   90.00
_cell.angle_beta   90.00
_cell.angle_gamma   90.00
#
_symmetry.space_group_name_H-M   'P 1'
#
loop_
_entity.id
_entity.type
_entity.pdbx_description
1 polymer ?
#
loop_
_entity_poly.entity_id
_entity_poly.type
_entity_poly.pdbx_seq_one_letter_code
_entity_poly.pdbx_strand_id
1 'polypeptide(L)'
;LHRPTGLRVKCQTTRHQALNRFLARRLLLDKIERMQKGFLESERSRIEKIRRQKRKRSRRAKERLLADKARHSEKKRLRAAIAAE
;
A
#
# COMPACT_ATOMS: atom_id res chain seq x y z
N LEU A 1 -8.27 -32.97 5.02
CA LEU A 1 -8.30 -31.99 3.91
C LEU A 1 -9.63 -31.24 4.03
N HIS A 2 -9.61 -29.92 4.13
CA HIS A 2 -10.82 -29.12 4.07
C HIS A 2 -11.29 -29.06 2.62
N ARG A 3 -12.38 -29.76 2.29
CA ARG A 3 -12.82 -29.94 0.89
C ARG A 3 -13.07 -28.62 0.15
N PRO A 4 -13.72 -27.60 0.74
CA PRO A 4 -14.01 -26.35 0.03
C PRO A 4 -12.75 -25.53 -0.35
N THR A 5 -11.71 -25.53 0.48
CA THR A 5 -10.51 -24.69 0.25
C THR A 5 -9.25 -25.48 -0.10
N GLY A 6 -9.31 -26.82 -0.12
CA GLY A 6 -8.13 -27.67 -0.36
C GLY A 6 -7.06 -27.61 0.74
N LEU A 7 -7.33 -26.95 1.88
CA LEU A 7 -6.33 -26.76 2.93
C LEU A 7 -6.14 -28.01 3.81
N ARG A 8 -4.90 -28.29 4.19
CA ARG A 8 -4.53 -29.34 5.15
C ARG A 8 -3.78 -28.73 6.33
N VAL A 9 -4.15 -29.12 7.54
CA VAL A 9 -3.50 -28.70 8.78
C VAL A 9 -3.19 -29.93 9.62
N LYS A 10 -1.99 -29.98 10.18
CA LYS A 10 -1.55 -30.99 11.16
C LYS A 10 -1.46 -30.31 12.53
N CYS A 11 -1.97 -30.97 13.57
CA CYS A 11 -1.91 -30.49 14.95
C CYS A 11 -1.49 -31.64 15.86
N GLN A 12 -0.40 -31.46 16.62
CA GLN A 12 0.17 -32.42 17.56
C GLN A 12 0.58 -31.69 18.85
N THR A 13 -0.38 -31.02 19.48
CA THR A 13 -0.09 -30.11 20.61
C THR A 13 -0.24 -30.82 21.96
N THR A 14 -1.18 -31.76 22.07
CA THR A 14 -1.46 -32.45 23.33
C THR A 14 -1.60 -33.96 23.14
N ARG A 15 -1.63 -34.72 24.24
CA ARG A 15 -1.87 -36.17 24.23
C ARG A 15 -3.34 -36.52 23.93
N HIS A 16 -4.25 -35.57 24.05
CA HIS A 16 -5.69 -35.79 23.84
C HIS A 16 -6.12 -35.47 22.41
N GLN A 17 -6.70 -36.46 21.73
CA GLN A 17 -7.16 -36.32 20.35
C GLN A 17 -8.26 -35.26 20.21
N ALA A 18 -9.20 -35.16 21.16
CA ALA A 18 -10.30 -34.20 21.09
C ALA A 18 -9.81 -32.75 21.13
N LEU A 19 -8.84 -32.46 22.00
CA LEU A 19 -8.25 -31.14 22.10
C LEU A 19 -7.42 -30.80 20.84
N ASN A 20 -6.67 -31.77 20.32
CA ASN A 20 -5.97 -31.59 19.04
C ASN A 20 -6.94 -31.37 17.87
N ARG A 21 -8.13 -32.00 17.86
CA ARG A 21 -9.17 -31.74 16.86
C ARG A 21 -9.70 -30.31 16.95
N PHE A 22 -9.96 -29.83 18.17
CA PHE A 22 -10.40 -28.46 18.40
C PHE A 22 -9.36 -27.44 17.93
N LEU A 23 -8.11 -27.60 18.33
CA LEU A 23 -7.00 -26.74 17.94
C LEU A 23 -6.74 -26.78 16.42
N ALA A 24 -6.82 -27.95 15.79
CA ALA A 24 -6.69 -28.08 14.35
C ALA A 24 -7.78 -27.30 13.57
N ARG A 25 -9.03 -27.30 14.08
CA ARG A 25 -10.12 -26.52 13.48
C ARG A 25 -9.87 -25.02 13.61
N ARG A 26 -9.41 -24.55 14.78
CA ARG A 26 -9.03 -23.14 14.99
C ARG A 26 -7.92 -22.71 14.05
N LEU A 27 -6.85 -23.50 13.95
CA LEU A 27 -5.74 -23.23 13.03
C LEU A 27 -6.17 -23.21 11.55
N LEU A 28 -7.11 -24.07 11.17
CA LEU A 28 -7.67 -24.09 9.83
C LEU A 28 -8.47 -22.80 9.55
N LEU A 29 -9.31 -22.37 10.49
CA LEU A 29 -10.08 -21.12 10.39
C LEU A 29 -9.14 -19.92 10.25
N ASP A 30 -8.13 -19.81 11.12
CA ASP A 30 -7.16 -18.71 11.09
C ASP A 30 -6.43 -18.61 9.74
N LYS A 31 -6.10 -19.76 9.13
CA LYS A 31 -5.49 -19.80 7.78
C LYS A 31 -6.46 -19.32 6.71
N ILE A 32 -7.73 -19.74 6.76
CA ILE A 32 -8.76 -19.29 5.83
C ILE A 32 -8.95 -17.78 5.96
N GLU A 33 -9.06 -17.26 7.18
CA GLU A 33 -9.20 -15.83 7.42
C GLU A 33 -7.99 -15.05 6.93
N ARG A 34 -6.77 -15.52 7.18
CA ARG A 34 -5.55 -14.86 6.68
C ARG A 34 -5.49 -14.82 5.17
N MET A 35 -5.92 -15.88 4.48
CA MET A 35 -5.98 -15.88 3.02
C MET A 35 -7.00 -14.86 2.52
N GLN A 36 -8.18 -14.79 3.14
CA GLN A 36 -9.22 -13.82 2.77
C GLN A 36 -8.81 -12.37 3.09
N LYS A 37 -8.36 -12.12 4.32
CA LYS A 37 -7.93 -10.78 4.79
C LYS A 37 -6.68 -10.31 4.05
N GLY A 38 -5.67 -11.17 3.88
CA GLY A 38 -4.45 -10.85 3.16
C GLY A 38 -4.71 -10.47 1.70
N PHE A 39 -5.65 -11.14 1.04
CA PHE A 39 -6.11 -10.74 -0.29
C PHE A 39 -6.75 -9.35 -0.26
N LEU A 40 -7.68 -9.09 0.66
CA LEU A 40 -8.35 -7.79 0.79
C LEU A 40 -7.37 -6.65 1.13
N GLU A 41 -6.41 -6.88 2.03
CA GLU A 41 -5.37 -5.92 2.39
C GLU A 41 -4.44 -5.62 1.22
N SER A 42 -4.04 -6.64 0.47
CA SER A 42 -3.20 -6.48 -0.73
C SER A 42 -3.89 -5.65 -1.81
N GLU A 43 -5.18 -5.90 -2.04
CA GLU A 43 -5.99 -5.14 -3.00
C GLU A 43 -6.23 -3.70 -2.52
N ARG A 44 -6.51 -3.49 -1.23
CA ARG A 44 -6.60 -2.15 -0.63
C ARG A 44 -5.29 -1.37 -0.81
N SER A 45 -4.15 -2.00 -0.51
CA SER A 45 -2.82 -1.40 -0.68
C SER A 45 -2.54 -1.05 -2.14
N ARG A 46 -2.90 -1.93 -3.08
CA ARG A 46 -2.78 -1.68 -4.53
C ARG A 46 -3.62 -0.46 -4.96
N ILE A 47 -4.89 -0.41 -4.55
CA ILE A 47 -5.79 0.71 -4.83
C ILE A 47 -5.24 2.00 -4.23
N GLU A 48 -4.77 1.97 -2.99
CA GLU A 48 -4.20 3.13 -2.33
C GLU A 48 -2.92 3.63 -3.01
N LYS A 49 -2.04 2.71 -3.44
CA LYS A 49 -0.85 3.05 -4.24
C LYS A 49 -1.22 3.79 -5.52
N ILE A 50 -2.22 3.30 -6.25
CA ILE A 50 -2.73 3.97 -7.45
C ILE A 50 -3.32 5.35 -7.11
N ARG A 51 -4.10 5.47 -6.02
CA ARG A 51 -4.64 6.76 -5.57
C ARG A 51 -3.54 7.76 -5.20
N ARG A 52 -2.48 7.31 -4.52
CA ARG A 52 -1.31 8.12 -4.18
C ARG A 52 -0.55 8.58 -5.43
N GLN A 53 -0.34 7.69 -6.40
CA GLN A 53 0.30 8.03 -7.69
C GLN A 53 -0.51 9.05 -8.49
N LYS A 54 -1.84 8.91 -8.52
CA LYS A 54 -2.76 9.82 -9.22
C LYS A 54 -3.11 11.07 -8.40
N ARG A 55 -2.57 11.22 -7.19
CA ARG A 55 -2.91 12.33 -6.29
C ARG A 55 -2.41 13.64 -6.88
N LYS A 56 -3.33 14.56 -7.14
CA LYS A 56 -2.97 15.92 -7.56
C LYS A 56 -2.22 16.62 -6.43
N ARG A 57 -1.22 17.44 -6.79
CA ARG A 57 -0.54 18.32 -5.83
C ARG A 57 -1.56 19.27 -5.21
N SER A 58 -1.37 19.61 -3.94
CA SER A 58 -2.21 20.61 -3.28
C SER A 58 -2.06 21.96 -3.97
N ARG A 59 -3.11 22.79 -3.90
CA ARG A 59 -3.13 24.13 -4.48
C ARG A 59 -1.94 24.96 -4.01
N ARG A 60 -1.69 24.99 -2.69
CA ARG A 60 -0.55 25.69 -2.08
C ARG A 60 0.81 25.19 -2.61
N ALA A 61 0.98 23.89 -2.81
CA ALA A 61 2.23 23.34 -3.35
C ALA A 61 2.43 23.72 -4.82
N LYS A 62 1.34 23.77 -5.61
CA LYS A 62 1.37 24.23 -7.00
C LYS A 62 1.71 25.73 -7.08
N GLU A 63 1.10 26.55 -6.24
CA GLU A 63 1.36 28.00 -6.16
C GLU A 63 2.81 28.32 -5.79
N ARG A 64 3.37 27.65 -4.77
CA ARG A 64 4.79 27.78 -4.41
C ARG A 64 5.72 27.47 -5.59
N LEU A 65 5.47 26.37 -6.28
CA LEU A 65 6.26 25.98 -7.45
C LEU A 65 6.19 27.02 -8.58
N LEU A 66 5.01 27.60 -8.84
CA LEU A 66 4.86 28.65 -9.86
C LEU A 66 5.62 29.91 -9.46
N ALA A 67 5.54 30.32 -8.19
CA ALA A 67 6.28 31.47 -7.68
C ALA A 67 7.80 31.27 -7.79
N ASP A 68 8.29 30.09 -7.46
CA ASP A 68 9.72 29.75 -7.58
C ASP A 68 10.20 29.79 -9.03
N LYS A 69 9.39 29.29 -9.97
CA LYS A 69 9.69 29.38 -11.40
C LYS A 69 9.77 30.84 -11.87
N ALA A 70 8.81 31.68 -11.47
CA ALA A 70 8.80 33.10 -11.82
C ALA A 70 10.04 33.83 -11.26
N ARG A 71 10.40 33.59 -9.99
CA ARG A 71 11.63 34.17 -9.41
C ARG A 71 12.88 33.74 -10.18
N HIS A 72 12.95 32.47 -10.59
CA HIS A 72 14.08 31.98 -11.38
C HIS A 72 14.15 32.58 -12.78
N SER A 73 13.02 32.77 -13.48
CA SER A 73 13.00 33.41 -14.79
C SER A 73 13.42 34.88 -14.70
N GLU A 74 12.91 35.61 -13.70
CA GLU A 74 13.31 37.01 -13.46
C GLU A 74 14.81 37.11 -13.15
N LYS A 75 15.33 36.24 -12.29
CA LYS A 75 16.77 36.16 -12.00
C LYS A 75 17.61 35.89 -13.26
N LYS A 76 17.13 35.05 -14.18
CA LYS A 76 17.82 34.79 -15.45
C LYS A 76 17.76 36.00 -16.38
N ARG A 77 16.61 36.67 -16.48
CA ARG A 77 16.44 37.88 -17.30
C ARG A 77 17.39 38.99 -16.85
N LEU A 78 17.50 39.21 -15.53
CA LEU A 78 18.42 40.19 -14.95
C LEU A 78 19.91 39.85 -15.15
N ARG A 79 20.23 38.58 -15.48
CA ARG A 79 21.60 38.14 -15.81
C ARG A 79 21.87 38.10 -17.31
N ALA A 80 20.85 38.32 -18.14
CA ALA A 80 21.04 38.36 -19.58
C ALA A 80 21.98 39.53 -19.91
N ALA A 81 22.89 39.32 -20.85
CA ALA A 81 23.78 40.37 -21.30
C ALA A 81 22.94 41.55 -21.80
N ILE A 82 23.27 42.74 -21.30
CA ILE A 82 22.73 43.98 -21.85
C ILE A 82 23.32 44.08 -23.25
N ALA A 83 22.47 44.07 -24.28
CA ALA A 83 22.94 44.42 -25.62
C ALA A 83 23.41 45.88 -25.56
N ALA A 84 24.72 46.08 -25.70
CA ALA A 84 25.28 47.41 -25.88
C ALA A 84 24.80 47.93 -27.25
N GLU A 85 24.34 49.20 -27.27
CA GLU A 85 24.01 49.95 -28.48
C GLU A 85 25.18 49.99 -29.47
#